data_AF-S6UTE7-F1
#
_entry.id   AF-S6UTE7-F1
#
_cell.length_a   1.000
_cell.length_b   1.000
_cell.length_c   1.000
_cell.angle_alpha   90.00
_cell.angle_beta   90.00
_cell.angle_gamma   90.00
#
_symmetry.space_group_name_H-M   'P 1'
#
loop_
_entity.id
_entity.type
_entity.pdbx_description
1 polymer ?
#
loop_
_entity_poly.entity_id
_entity_poly.type
_entity_poly.pdbx_seq_one_letter_code
_entity_poly.pdbx_strand_id
1 'polypeptide(L)'
;MEQFRNIGIIGRLGSVQVLDTVRRLKRFLLDRHLHVILEETIAEVLPGHGLQTSSRKMLGEVCDMVIVVGGDGSLLGAARALARHNVPVLGINRGSLGFLTDIRPDEL
;
A
#
# COMPACT_ATOMS: atom_id res chain seq x y z
N MET A 1 17.15 9.94 11.66
CA MET A 1 15.82 9.39 11.30
C MET A 1 15.96 8.88 9.89
N GLU A 2 15.82 7.58 9.67
CA GLU A 2 15.83 7.04 8.31
C GLU A 2 14.65 7.62 7.55
N GLN A 3 14.93 8.22 6.40
CA GLN A 3 13.94 8.90 5.58
C GLN A 3 13.32 7.85 4.65
N PHE A 4 12.01 7.62 4.74
CA PHE A 4 11.31 6.74 3.81
C PHE A 4 11.47 7.26 2.37
N ARG A 5 11.90 6.40 1.44
CA ARG A 5 12.07 6.69 0.01
C ARG A 5 11.29 5.71 -0.87
N ASN A 6 11.40 4.42 -0.59
CA ASN A 6 10.72 3.35 -1.31
C ASN A 6 9.46 2.93 -0.54
N ILE A 7 8.29 3.23 -1.10
CA ILE A 7 6.99 2.98 -0.49
C ILE A 7 6.26 1.89 -1.26
N GLY A 8 6.03 0.76 -0.60
CA GLY A 8 5.20 -0.33 -1.13
C GLY A 8 3.72 -0.03 -0.99
N ILE A 9 2.89 -0.39 -1.97
CA ILE A 9 1.43 -0.31 -1.87
C ILE A 9 0.82 -1.69 -2.12
N ILE A 10 0.04 -2.17 -1.16
CA ILE A 10 -0.80 -3.36 -1.27
C ILE A 10 -2.27 -2.92 -1.29
N GLY A 11 -3.08 -3.48 -2.19
CA GLY A 11 -4.51 -3.20 -2.26
C GLY A 11 -5.35 -4.47 -2.26
N ARG A 12 -6.59 -4.37 -1.76
CA ARG A 12 -7.60 -5.43 -1.94
C ARG A 12 -8.16 -5.41 -3.37
N LEU A 13 -8.12 -6.55 -4.06
CA LEU A 13 -8.74 -6.73 -5.37
C LEU A 13 -10.28 -6.61 -5.33
N GLY A 14 -10.86 -6.24 -6.47
CA GLY A 14 -12.32 -6.22 -6.67
C GLY A 14 -13.05 -5.07 -5.97
N SER A 15 -12.33 -4.09 -5.42
CA SER A 15 -12.93 -2.89 -4.82
C SER A 15 -12.56 -1.63 -5.61
N VAL A 16 -13.54 -1.02 -6.26
CA VAL A 16 -13.37 0.25 -6.99
C VAL A 16 -12.85 1.35 -6.07
N GLN A 17 -13.36 1.42 -4.84
CA GLN A 17 -12.96 2.42 -3.85
C GLN A 17 -11.49 2.27 -3.42
N VAL A 18 -11.00 1.03 -3.34
CA VAL A 18 -9.58 0.75 -3.07
C VAL A 18 -8.73 1.24 -4.24
N LEU A 19 -9.13 0.99 -5.48
CA LEU A 19 -8.40 1.47 -6.66
C LEU A 19 -8.33 3.00 -6.71
N ASP A 20 -9.42 3.69 -6.39
CA ASP A 20 -9.43 5.16 -6.34
C ASP A 20 -8.50 5.70 -5.25
N THR A 21 -8.47 5.03 -4.10
CA THR A 21 -7.56 5.37 -3.00
C THR A 21 -6.11 5.12 -3.39
N VAL A 22 -5.81 3.98 -4.02
CA VAL A 22 -4.47 3.66 -4.54
C VAL A 22 -4.04 4.70 -5.58
N ARG A 23 -4.92 5.15 -6.47
CA ARG A 23 -4.62 6.22 -7.45
C ARG A 23 -4.28 7.54 -6.76
N ARG A 24 -5.08 7.95 -5.77
CA ARG A 24 -4.84 9.17 -4.98
C ARG A 24 -3.53 9.09 -4.19
N LEU A 25 -3.31 7.98 -3.50
CA LEU A 25 -2.10 7.72 -2.72
C LEU A 25 -0.87 7.71 -3.62
N LYS A 26 -0.93 7.02 -4.76
CA LYS A 26 0.14 7.02 -5.76
C LYS A 26 0.55 8.45 -6.13
N ARG A 27 -0.42 9.29 -6.53
CA ARG A 27 -0.16 10.68 -6.90
C ARG A 27 0.46 11.45 -5.74
N PHE A 28 -0.13 11.36 -4.55
CA PHE A 28 0.35 12.03 -3.34
C PHE A 28 1.83 11.72 -3.00
N LEU A 29 2.23 10.46 -3.16
CA LEU A 29 3.60 10.01 -2.90
C LEU A 29 4.57 10.45 -4.01
N LEU A 30 4.17 10.34 -5.27
CA LEU A 30 4.98 10.75 -6.42
C LEU A 30 5.23 12.27 -6.42
N ASP A 31 4.23 13.08 -6.06
CA ASP A 31 4.34 14.54 -5.93
C ASP A 31 5.34 14.95 -4.84
N ARG A 32 5.68 14.04 -3.92
CA ARG A 32 6.70 14.20 -2.87
C ARG A 32 8.05 13.59 -3.23
N HIS A 33 8.23 13.19 -4.49
CA HIS A 33 9.45 12.54 -5.00
C HIS A 33 9.80 11.22 -4.29
N LEU A 34 8.77 10.50 -3.80
CA LEU A 34 8.95 9.15 -3.26
C LEU A 34 8.81 8.10 -4.38
N HIS A 35 9.56 7.01 -4.25
CA HIS A 35 9.45 5.88 -5.16
C HIS A 35 8.31 4.97 -4.72
N VAL A 36 7.37 4.72 -5.63
CA VAL A 36 6.20 3.87 -5.36
C VAL A 36 6.40 2.51 -6.03
N ILE A 37 6.29 1.44 -5.24
CA ILE A 37 6.36 0.05 -5.70
C ILE A 37 4.98 -0.59 -5.46
N LEU A 38 4.34 -1.07 -6.52
CA LEU A 38 3.04 -1.73 -6.40
C LEU A 38 3.21 -3.22 -6.14
N GLU A 39 2.34 -3.78 -5.30
CA GLU A 39 2.19 -5.23 -5.25
C GLU A 39 1.60 -5.75 -6.57
N GLU A 40 2.06 -6.92 -7.02
CA GLU A 40 1.71 -7.48 -8.34
C GLU A 40 0.20 -7.53 -8.59
N THR A 41 -0.60 -7.97 -7.61
CA THR A 41 -2.04 -8.13 -7.80
C THR A 41 -2.74 -6.78 -7.99
N ILE A 42 -2.35 -5.75 -7.23
CA ILE A 42 -2.95 -4.42 -7.40
C ILE A 42 -2.47 -3.74 -8.69
N ALA A 43 -1.27 -4.08 -9.17
CA ALA A 43 -0.74 -3.57 -10.44
C ALA A 43 -1.52 -4.08 -11.66
N GLU A 44 -1.94 -5.36 -11.65
CA GLU A 44 -2.74 -5.98 -12.72
C GLU A 44 -4.05 -5.21 -13.01
N VAL A 45 -4.66 -4.65 -11.98
CA VAL A 45 -5.92 -3.91 -12.06
C VAL A 45 -5.72 -2.40 -12.19
N LEU A 46 -4.49 -1.94 -12.39
CA LEU A 46 -4.14 -0.54 -12.60
C LEU A 46 -3.31 -0.34 -13.89
N PRO A 47 -3.87 -0.64 -15.07
CA PRO A 47 -3.11 -0.60 -16.33
C PRO A 47 -2.51 0.78 -16.61
N GLY A 48 -1.33 0.80 -17.23
CA GLY A 48 -0.61 2.03 -17.55
C GLY A 48 -0.05 2.76 -16.33
N HIS A 49 0.12 2.08 -15.19
CA HIS A 49 0.62 2.71 -13.96
C HIS A 49 2.05 3.23 -14.07
N GLY A 50 2.92 2.60 -14.88
CA GLY A 50 4.30 3.05 -15.13
C GLY A 50 5.23 2.95 -13.92
N LEU A 51 4.91 2.10 -12.94
CA LEU A 51 5.65 1.95 -11.68
C LEU A 51 6.33 0.58 -11.60
N GLN A 52 7.34 0.47 -10.74
CA GLN A 52 7.90 -0.82 -10.37
C GLN A 52 6.85 -1.69 -9.68
N THR A 53 6.85 -2.99 -9.98
CA THR A 53 6.01 -3.98 -9.31
C THR A 53 6.88 -4.98 -8.54
N SER A 54 6.33 -5.56 -7.48
CA SER A 54 7.01 -6.61 -6.74
C SER A 54 6.02 -7.54 -6.05
N SER A 55 6.42 -8.80 -5.87
CA SER A 55 5.66 -9.73 -5.05
C SER A 55 5.53 -9.21 -3.62
N ARG A 56 4.46 -9.60 -2.93
CA ARG A 56 4.19 -9.18 -1.56
C ARG A 56 5.34 -9.48 -0.60
N LYS A 57 6.05 -10.60 -0.79
CA LYS A 57 7.20 -10.99 0.03
C LYS A 57 8.38 -10.05 -0.21
N MET A 58 8.68 -9.77 -1.49
CA MET A 58 9.80 -8.91 -1.86
C MET A 58 9.62 -7.46 -1.43
N LEU A 59 8.37 -6.97 -1.31
CA LEU A 59 8.11 -5.64 -0.77
C LEU A 59 8.75 -5.41 0.61
N GLY A 60 8.82 -6.44 1.46
CA GLY A 60 9.48 -6.32 2.76
C GLY A 60 11.00 -6.22 2.69
N GLU A 61 11.61 -6.59 1.57
CA GLU A 61 13.07 -6.49 1.37
C GLU A 61 13.46 -5.17 0.70
N VAL A 62 12.60 -4.60 -0.14
CA VAL A 62 12.93 -3.47 -1.01
C VAL A 62 12.28 -2.14 -0.61
N CYS A 63 11.28 -2.17 0.28
CA CYS A 63 10.58 -0.96 0.73
C CYS A 63 11.01 -0.56 2.13
N ASP A 64 11.06 0.75 2.36
CA ASP A 64 11.29 1.32 3.69
C ASP A 64 9.99 1.31 4.51
N MET A 65 8.84 1.21 3.85
CA MET A 65 7.50 1.11 4.44
C MET A 65 6.50 0.55 3.44
N VAL A 66 5.47 -0.15 3.92
CA VAL A 66 4.37 -0.65 3.10
C VAL A 66 3.04 -0.06 3.57
N ILE A 67 2.27 0.50 2.63
CA ILE A 67 0.92 1.00 2.86
C ILE A 67 -0.09 -0.01 2.33
N VAL A 68 -1.04 -0.40 3.17
CA VAL A 68 -2.10 -1.34 2.83
C VAL A 68 -3.41 -0.59 2.70
N VAL A 69 -4.00 -0.60 1.50
CA VAL A 69 -5.30 0.01 1.21
C VAL A 69 -6.37 -1.08 1.23
N GLY A 70 -7.23 -1.05 2.25
CA GLY A 70 -8.27 -2.05 2.49
C GLY A 70 -8.72 -2.08 3.95
N GLY A 71 -9.36 -3.17 4.37
CA GLY A 71 -9.74 -3.37 5.78
C GLY A 71 -8.72 -4.19 6.56
N ASP A 72 -9.07 -4.54 7.79
CA ASP A 72 -8.22 -5.30 8.72
C ASP A 72 -7.73 -6.63 8.15
N GLY A 73 -8.58 -7.34 7.38
CA GLY A 73 -8.17 -8.58 6.71
C GLY A 73 -7.04 -8.40 5.69
N SER A 74 -7.03 -7.27 4.97
CA SER A 74 -5.92 -6.93 4.06
C SER A 74 -4.66 -6.61 4.85
N LEU A 75 -4.78 -5.83 5.92
CA LEU A 75 -3.66 -5.45 6.77
C LEU A 75 -3.05 -6.65 7.47
N LEU A 76 -3.84 -7.54 8.07
CA LEU A 76 -3.36 -8.79 8.66
C LEU A 76 -2.71 -9.71 7.60
N GLY A 77 -3.27 -9.74 6.40
CA GLY A 77 -2.69 -10.48 5.27
C GLY A 77 -1.32 -9.96 4.87
N ALA A 78 -1.14 -8.64 4.82
CA ALA A 78 0.14 -7.98 4.56
C ALA A 78 1.12 -8.19 5.72
N ALA A 79 0.69 -7.91 6.96
CA ALA A 79 1.50 -8.07 8.16
C ALA A 79 2.07 -9.49 8.29
N ARG A 80 1.26 -10.53 8.02
CA ARG A 80 1.75 -11.91 8.01
C ARG A 80 2.82 -12.17 6.95
N ALA A 81 2.65 -11.65 5.75
CA ALA A 81 3.62 -11.82 4.66
C ALA A 81 4.92 -11.04 4.93
N LEU A 82 4.79 -9.89 5.58
CA LEU A 82 5.88 -8.97 5.88
C LEU A 82 6.53 -9.22 7.24
N ALA A 83 5.95 -10.05 8.12
CA ALA A 83 6.40 -10.25 9.51
C ALA A 83 7.87 -10.67 9.65
N ARG A 84 8.44 -11.29 8.61
CA ARG A 84 9.86 -11.68 8.58
C ARG A 84 10.80 -10.53 8.24
N HIS A 85 10.23 -9.40 7.82
CA HIS A 85 10.90 -8.18 7.43
C HIS A 85 10.55 -7.11 8.46
N ASN A 86 11.53 -6.35 8.93
CA ASN A 86 11.29 -5.30 9.93
C ASN A 86 10.72 -4.02 9.27
N VAL A 87 9.86 -4.18 8.26
CA VAL A 87 9.29 -3.08 7.48
C VAL A 87 8.02 -2.57 8.17
N PRO A 88 7.90 -1.26 8.45
CA PRO A 88 6.67 -0.66 8.94
C PRO A 88 5.50 -0.89 7.99
N VAL A 89 4.32 -1.18 8.54
CA VAL A 89 3.08 -1.37 7.77
C VAL A 89 2.03 -0.38 8.25
N LEU A 90 1.47 0.41 7.33
CA LEU A 90 0.40 1.38 7.60
C LEU A 90 -0.89 0.96 6.91
N GLY A 91 -2.00 0.94 7.65
CA GLY A 91 -3.32 0.64 7.12
C GLY A 91 -4.13 1.90 6.74
N ILE A 92 -4.68 1.91 5.53
CA ILE A 92 -5.64 2.93 5.06
C ILE A 92 -6.98 2.26 4.82
N ASN A 93 -8.01 2.68 5.56
CA ASN A 93 -9.35 2.11 5.50
C ASN A 93 -10.26 2.88 4.54
N ARG A 94 -10.97 2.16 3.67
CA ARG A 94 -12.20 2.67 3.03
C ARG A 94 -13.37 1.76 3.36
N GLY A 95 -14.26 2.26 4.20
CA GLY A 95 -15.47 1.58 4.68
C GLY A 95 -15.86 2.06 6.07
N SER A 96 -16.39 1.14 6.89
CA SER A 96 -16.54 1.34 8.33
C SER A 96 -15.17 1.41 9.01
N LEU A 97 -15.06 2.18 10.10
CA LEU A 97 -13.86 2.22 10.95
C LEU A 97 -13.43 0.79 11.31
N GLY A 98 -12.23 0.42 10.87
CA GLY A 98 -11.61 -0.87 11.17
C GLY A 98 -10.79 -0.75 12.45
N PHE A 99 -10.52 -1.87 13.13
CA PHE A 99 -9.79 -1.84 14.39
C PHE A 99 -8.30 -1.55 14.20
N LEU A 100 -7.74 -1.91 13.03
CA LEU A 100 -6.30 -1.86 12.77
C LEU A 100 -5.91 -0.83 11.69
N THR A 101 -6.88 -0.21 11.03
CA THR A 101 -6.66 0.65 9.87
C THR A 101 -7.01 2.09 10.22
N ASP A 102 -5.99 2.93 10.37
CA ASP A 102 -6.09 4.20 11.10
C ASP A 102 -6.36 5.43 10.23
N ILE A 103 -6.17 5.36 8.91
CA ILE A 103 -6.31 6.53 8.03
C ILE A 103 -7.51 6.38 7.10
N ARG A 104 -8.37 7.39 7.06
CA ARG A 104 -9.45 7.49 6.05
C ARG A 104 -8.92 8.24 4.83
N PRO A 105 -9.23 7.84 3.58
CA PRO A 105 -8.66 8.58 2.45
C PRO A 105 -9.22 9.97 2.20
N ASP A 106 -10.16 10.49 2.98
CA ASP A 106 -10.47 11.92 3.03
C ASP A 106 -9.37 12.73 3.73
N GLU A 107 -8.47 12.06 4.47
CA GLU A 107 -7.29 12.64 5.12
C GLU A 107 -6.02 12.54 4.26
N LEU A 108 -6.15 12.00 3.02
CA LEU A 108 -5.08 11.85 2.01
C LEU A 108 -5.07 12.98 0.96
#